data_AF-M2XAL3-F1
#
_entry.id   AF-M2XAL3-F1
#
_cell.length_a   1.000
_cell.length_b   1.000
_cell.length_c   1.000
_cell.angle_alpha   90.00
_cell.angle_beta   90.00
_cell.angle_gamma   90.00
#
_symmetry.space_group_name_H-M   'P 1'
#
loop_
_entity.id
_entity.type
_entity.pdbx_description
1 polymer ?
#
loop_
_entity_poly.entity_id
_entity_poly.type
_entity_poly.pdbx_seq_one_letter_code
_entity_poly.pdbx_strand_id
1 'polypeptide(L)'
;MLDSVGKAAQKLFDKTLGKRKVLESTKFFIYFAFPVGMVYFFGSGRYGLLDKFIEKHPYIVYPPEAPRIDHDQLRLELRELRRQKEQQSLRDENEANKPNLSSSLG
;
A
#
# COMPACT_ATOMS: atom_id res chain seq x y z
N MET A 1 -8.83 -40.78 49.85
CA MET A 1 -7.69 -41.63 49.44
C MET A 1 -6.97 -41.11 48.19
N LEU A 2 -7.67 -40.55 47.19
CA LEU A 2 -7.03 -40.00 45.98
C LEU A 2 -6.03 -38.86 46.25
N ASP A 3 -6.30 -38.00 47.24
CA ASP A 3 -5.45 -36.85 47.57
C ASP A 3 -4.05 -37.24 48.09
N SER A 4 -3.92 -38.42 48.69
CA SER A 4 -2.64 -38.93 49.20
C SER A 4 -1.70 -39.30 48.05
N VAL A 5 -2.25 -39.94 47.02
CA VAL A 5 -1.51 -40.32 45.80
C VAL A 5 -1.07 -39.08 45.04
N GLY A 6 -1.95 -38.07 44.93
CA GLY A 6 -1.62 -36.78 44.32
C GLY A 6 -0.47 -36.06 45.04
N LYS A 7 -0.52 -35.97 46.37
CA LYS A 7 0.56 -35.36 47.17
C LYS A 7 1.87 -36.12 47.09
N ALA A 8 1.82 -37.46 47.04
CA ALA A 8 3.02 -38.29 46.87
C ALA A 8 3.66 -38.09 45.50
N ALA A 9 2.84 -38.01 44.44
CA ALA A 9 3.30 -37.73 43.08
C ALA A 9 3.92 -36.33 42.98
N GLN A 10 3.28 -35.30 43.55
CA GLN A 10 3.81 -33.93 43.57
C GLN A 10 5.18 -33.86 44.27
N LYS A 11 5.31 -34.54 45.41
CA LYS A 11 6.56 -34.59 46.19
C LYS A 11 7.66 -35.37 45.47
N LEU A 12 7.30 -36.42 44.73
CA LEU A 12 8.23 -37.17 43.87
C LEU A 12 8.68 -36.32 42.68
N PHE A 13 7.77 -35.57 42.06
CA PHE A 13 8.09 -34.64 40.96
C PHE A 13 9.03 -33.52 41.43
N ASP A 14 8.73 -32.85 42.54
CA ASP A 14 9.58 -31.78 43.09
C ASP A 14 10.97 -32.29 43.52
N LYS A 15 11.06 -33.58 43.93
CA LYS A 15 12.32 -34.23 44.34
C LYS A 15 13.16 -34.71 43.16
N THR A 16 12.54 -35.14 42.06
CA THR A 16 13.22 -35.69 40.88
C THR A 16 13.51 -34.61 39.82
N LEU A 17 12.54 -33.75 39.56
CA LEU A 17 12.70 -32.54 38.77
C LEU A 17 12.78 -31.35 39.73
N GLY A 18 14.00 -30.96 40.09
CA GLY A 18 14.20 -29.71 40.82
C GLY A 18 13.56 -28.54 40.06
N LYS A 19 12.99 -27.57 40.78
CA LYS A 19 12.23 -26.42 40.25
C LYS A 19 12.88 -25.73 39.04
N ARG A 20 14.21 -25.70 38.97
CA ARG A 20 14.99 -25.15 37.84
C ARG A 20 14.85 -25.98 36.56
N LYS A 21 14.89 -27.32 36.65
CA LYS A 21 14.73 -28.22 35.50
C LYS A 21 13.33 -28.14 34.90
N VAL A 22 12.30 -28.02 35.75
CA VAL A 22 10.93 -27.75 35.30
C VAL A 22 10.89 -26.45 34.51
N LEU A 23 11.46 -25.37 35.06
CA LEU A 23 11.49 -24.06 34.40
C LEU A 23 12.18 -24.09 33.02
N GLU A 24 13.29 -24.82 32.90
CA GLU A 24 14.02 -24.96 31.63
C GLU A 24 13.22 -25.76 30.60
N SER A 25 12.60 -26.88 31.00
CA SER A 25 11.75 -27.67 30.10
C SER A 25 10.53 -26.88 29.63
N THR A 26 9.88 -26.14 30.53
CA THR A 26 8.76 -25.27 30.20
C THR A 26 9.17 -24.16 29.23
N LYS A 27 10.34 -23.53 29.44
CA LYS A 27 10.87 -22.53 28.50
C LYS A 27 11.05 -23.13 27.10
N PHE A 28 11.61 -24.34 27.01
CA PHE A 28 11.78 -25.02 25.73
C PHE A 28 10.44 -25.29 25.03
N PHE A 29 9.45 -25.82 25.76
CA PHE A 29 8.10 -26.04 25.21
C PHE A 29 7.45 -24.73 24.77
N ILE A 30 7.60 -23.64 25.52
CA ILE A 30 7.08 -22.33 25.09
C ILE A 30 7.78 -21.88 23.82
N TYR A 31 9.12 -21.93 23.76
CA TYR A 31 9.87 -21.52 22.55
C TYR A 31 9.55 -22.38 21.34
N PHE A 32 9.26 -23.67 21.52
CA PHE A 32 8.92 -24.57 20.42
C PHE A 32 7.45 -24.47 20.00
N ALA A 33 6.53 -24.45 20.97
CA ALA A 33 5.09 -24.43 20.72
C ALA A 33 4.59 -23.04 20.30
N PHE A 34 5.23 -21.96 20.75
CA PHE A 34 4.78 -20.60 20.45
C PHE A 34 4.83 -20.27 18.95
N PRO A 35 5.93 -20.50 18.21
CA PRO A 35 5.99 -20.26 16.77
C PRO A 35 5.03 -21.15 15.98
N VAL A 36 4.97 -22.45 16.32
CA VAL A 36 4.09 -23.43 15.65
C VAL A 36 2.63 -23.07 15.87
N GLY A 37 2.27 -22.73 17.11
CA GLY A 37 0.95 -22.23 17.47
C GLY A 37 0.61 -20.95 16.73
N MET A 38 1.55 -19.99 16.63
CA MET A 38 1.36 -18.76 15.87
C MET A 38 1.03 -19.07 14.40
N VAL A 39 1.81 -19.93 13.75
CA VAL A 39 1.56 -20.29 12.35
C VAL A 39 0.22 -21.02 12.19
N TYR A 40 -0.16 -21.88 13.13
CA TYR A 40 -1.45 -22.58 13.07
C TYR A 40 -2.64 -21.64 13.27
N PHE A 41 -2.56 -20.71 14.24
CA PHE A 41 -3.64 -19.77 14.54
C PHE A 41 -3.75 -18.63 13.52
N PHE A 42 -2.62 -18.12 13.01
CA PHE A 42 -2.58 -16.97 12.10
C PHE A 42 -2.36 -17.34 10.63
N GLY A 43 -1.79 -18.51 10.34
CA GLY A 43 -1.46 -18.96 8.97
C GLY A 43 -2.61 -19.60 8.21
N SER A 44 -3.73 -19.93 8.86
CA SER A 44 -4.90 -20.56 8.22
C SER A 44 -5.82 -19.57 7.46
N GLY A 45 -5.24 -18.54 6.83
CA GLY A 45 -5.86 -17.75 5.76
C GLY A 45 -7.09 -16.91 6.14
N ARG A 46 -7.49 -16.87 7.40
CA ARG A 46 -8.52 -15.95 7.89
C ARG A 46 -7.82 -14.83 8.63
N TYR A 47 -7.39 -13.85 7.86
CA TYR A 47 -6.80 -12.59 8.31
C TYR A 47 -7.73 -11.77 9.23
N GLY A 48 -8.82 -12.31 9.81
CA GLY A 48 -9.82 -11.55 10.57
C GLY A 48 -9.33 -10.79 11.80
N LEU A 49 -8.09 -10.99 12.27
CA LEU A 49 -7.40 -10.12 13.23
C LEU A 49 -6.49 -9.09 12.54
N LEU A 50 -5.69 -9.51 11.56
CA LEU A 50 -4.83 -8.62 10.78
C LEU A 50 -5.66 -7.64 9.94
N ASP A 51 -6.67 -8.10 9.22
CA ASP A 51 -7.63 -7.29 8.47
C ASP A 51 -8.29 -6.23 9.35
N LYS A 52 -8.70 -6.60 10.58
CA LYS A 52 -9.30 -5.64 11.54
C LYS A 52 -8.29 -4.59 12.05
N PHE A 53 -7.01 -4.93 12.11
CA PHE A 53 -5.94 -3.98 12.43
C PHE A 53 -5.54 -3.13 11.22
N ILE A 54 -5.55 -3.71 10.03
CA ILE A 54 -5.26 -3.04 8.76
C ILE A 54 -6.39 -2.08 8.39
N GLU A 55 -7.67 -2.41 8.63
CA GLU A 55 -8.80 -1.48 8.45
C GLU A 55 -8.71 -0.22 9.31
N LYS A 56 -8.08 -0.29 10.50
CA LYS A 56 -7.88 0.88 11.36
C LYS A 56 -6.85 1.85 10.82
N HIS A 57 -5.97 1.41 9.92
CA HIS A 57 -5.01 2.27 9.25
C HIS A 57 -5.52 2.51 7.82
N PRO A 58 -6.00 3.71 7.50
CA PRO A 58 -6.46 3.99 6.14
C PRO A 58 -5.28 3.74 5.19
N TYR A 59 -5.36 2.66 4.42
CA TYR A 59 -4.44 2.37 3.35
C TYR A 59 -4.48 3.58 2.42
N ILE A 60 -3.36 4.29 2.29
CA ILE A 60 -3.25 5.41 1.37
C ILE A 60 -3.30 4.80 -0.02
N VAL A 61 -4.50 4.71 -0.57
CA VAL A 61 -4.73 4.43 -1.98
C VAL A 61 -4.13 5.64 -2.70
N TYR A 62 -2.96 5.45 -3.30
CA TYR A 62 -2.48 6.45 -4.23
C TYR A 62 -3.52 6.58 -5.33
N PRO A 63 -3.96 7.81 -5.64
CA PRO A 63 -4.83 8.00 -6.78
C PRO A 63 -4.17 7.34 -7.99
N PRO A 64 -4.96 6.70 -8.88
CA PRO A 64 -4.44 6.11 -10.10
C PRO A 64 -3.49 7.10 -10.76
N GLU A 65 -2.30 6.62 -11.15
CA GLU A 65 -1.34 7.47 -11.86
C GLU A 65 -2.08 8.17 -12.99
N ALA A 66 -2.05 9.51 -12.98
CA ALA A 66 -2.67 10.28 -14.04
C ALA A 66 -2.18 9.73 -15.39
N PRO A 67 -3.04 9.68 -16.43
CA PRO A 67 -2.66 9.11 -17.71
C PRO A 67 -1.31 9.69 -18.10
N ARG A 68 -0.32 8.81 -18.26
CA ARG A 68 1.04 9.23 -18.54
C ARG A 68 0.98 9.97 -19.87
N ILE A 69 1.07 11.29 -19.79
CA ILE A 69 0.99 12.10 -21.00
C ILE A 69 2.29 11.84 -21.75
N ASP A 70 2.18 11.19 -22.91
CA ASP A 70 3.34 10.92 -23.75
C ASP A 70 3.97 12.25 -24.16
N HIS A 71 5.24 12.43 -23.79
CA HIS A 71 5.98 13.67 -24.05
C HIS A 71 5.99 14.03 -25.55
N ASP A 72 5.92 13.04 -26.43
CA ASP A 72 5.88 13.27 -27.87
C ASP A 72 4.51 13.77 -28.33
N GLN A 73 3.39 13.28 -27.75
CA GLN A 73 2.05 13.81 -28.04
C GLN A 73 1.91 15.26 -27.55
N LEU A 74 2.40 15.57 -26.35
CA LEU A 74 2.47 16.95 -25.83
C LEU A 74 3.27 17.87 -26.76
N ARG A 75 4.43 17.42 -27.25
CA ARG A 75 5.25 18.20 -28.17
C ARG A 75 4.58 18.42 -29.51
N LEU A 76 3.80 17.45 -29.99
CA LEU A 76 3.02 17.56 -31.22
C LEU A 76 1.88 18.58 -31.04
N GLU A 77 1.07 18.44 -30.00
CA GLU A 77 -0.02 19.37 -29.67
C GLU A 77 0.51 20.81 -29.50
N LEU A 78 1.62 20.99 -28.79
CA LEU A 78 2.26 22.30 -28.61
C LEU A 78 2.77 22.91 -29.93
N ARG A 79 3.29 22.08 -30.85
CA ARG A 79 3.75 22.53 -32.18
C ARG A 79 2.58 22.94 -33.06
N GLU A 80 1.47 22.21 -33.00
CA GLU A 80 0.25 22.52 -33.74
C GLU A 80 -0.39 23.83 -33.24
N LEU A 81 -0.49 24.02 -31.92
CA LEU A 81 -0.98 25.26 -31.32
C LEU A 81 -0.13 26.48 -31.74
N ARG A 82 1.20 26.31 -31.80
CA ARG A 82 2.10 27.38 -32.28
C ARG A 82 1.84 27.74 -33.74
N ARG A 83 1.67 26.75 -34.61
CA ARG A 83 1.37 26.96 -36.04
C ARG A 83 0.04 27.68 -36.25
N GLN A 84 -1.00 27.30 -35.50
CA GLN A 84 -2.30 27.97 -35.58
C GLN A 84 -2.20 29.44 -35.17
N LYS A 85 -1.48 29.72 -34.07
CA LYS A 85 -1.26 31.09 -33.60
C LYS A 85 -0.52 31.95 -34.63
N GLU A 86 0.49 31.38 -35.29
CA GLU A 86 1.25 32.05 -36.35
C GLU A 86 0.38 32.35 -37.59
N GLN A 87 -0.43 31.39 -38.02
CA GLN A 87 -1.39 31.61 -39.11
C GLN A 87 -2.43 32.69 -38.78
N GLN A 88 -2.87 32.74 -37.52
CA GLN A 88 -3.80 33.75 -37.06
C GLN A 88 -3.16 35.14 -37.08
N SER A 89 -1.94 35.30 -36.57
CA SER A 89 -1.23 36.58 -36.65
C SER A 89 -1.01 37.07 -38.08
N LEU A 90 -0.71 36.15 -39.02
CA LEU A 90 -0.57 36.50 -40.43
C LEU A 90 -1.92 36.91 -41.06
N ARG A 91 -3.02 36.27 -40.66
CA ARG A 91 -4.37 36.68 -41.11
C ARG A 91 -4.72 38.06 -40.59
N ASP A 92 -4.48 38.32 -39.31
CA ASP A 92 -4.75 39.59 -38.66
C ASP A 92 -3.91 40.73 -39.29
N GLU A 93 -2.64 40.47 -39.62
CA GLU A 93 -1.76 41.41 -40.33
C GLU A 93 -2.24 41.70 -41.77
N ASN A 94 -2.65 40.66 -42.50
CA ASN A 94 -3.20 40.83 -43.85
C ASN A 94 -4.55 41.56 -43.85
N GLU A 95 -5.39 41.38 -42.82
CA GLU A 95 -6.63 42.14 -42.66
C GLU A 95 -6.36 43.61 -42.31
N ALA A 96 -5.34 43.88 -41.50
CA ALA A 96 -4.91 45.24 -41.18
C ALA A 96 -4.29 45.98 -42.37
N ASN A 97 -3.66 45.26 -43.31
CA ASN A 97 -3.00 45.84 -44.49
C ASN A 97 -3.89 45.83 -45.76
N LYS A 98 -5.20 45.57 -45.65
CA LYS A 98 -6.11 45.71 -46.81
C LYS A 98 -6.19 47.19 -47.19
N PRO A 99 -5.72 47.61 -48.39
CA PRO A 99 -5.93 48.97 -48.83
C PRO A 99 -7.43 49.21 -48.98
N ASN A 100 -7.89 50.35 -48.47
CA ASN A 100 -9.29 50.79 -48.51
C ASN A 100 -9.74 51.02 -49.96
N LEU A 101 -10.08 49.93 -50.66
CA LEU A 101 -10.53 49.94 -52.06
C LEU A 101 -11.96 50.48 -52.24
N SER A 102 -12.61 50.94 -51.18
CA SER A 102 -13.99 51.44 -51.20
C SER A 102 -14.12 52.93 -51.50
N SER A 103 -13.03 53.69 -51.69
CA SER A 103 -13.09 55.15 -51.94
C SER A 103 -12.86 55.58 -53.40
N SER A 104 -12.76 54.65 -54.36
CA SER A 104 -12.42 54.94 -55.76
C SER A 104 -13.57 54.79 -56.78
N LEU A 105 -14.81 54.56 -56.33
CA LEU A 105 -15.96 54.25 -57.22
C LEU A 105 -17.22 55.10 -56.94
N GLY A 106 -17.06 56.28 -56.33
CA GLY A 106 -18.15 57.23 -56.08
C GLY A 106 -17.89 58.59 -56.71
#